data_AF-A0A673A8B7-F1
#
_entry.id   AF-A0A673A8B7-F1
#
_cell.length_a   1.000
_cell.length_b   1.000
_cell.length_c   1.000
_cell.angle_alpha   90.00
_cell.angle_beta   90.00
_cell.angle_gamma   90.00
#
_symmetry.space_group_name_H-M   'P 1'
#
loop_
_entity.id
_entity.type
_entity.pdbx_description
1 polymer ?
#
loop_
_entity_poly.entity_id
_entity_poly.type
_entity_poly.pdbx_seq_one_letter_code
_entity_poly.pdbx_strand_id
1 'polypeptide(L)'
;MPADYNGRWEMVSNENFEEVMKALDIDFATRKIAIHLHQTKVIVQNGDKFETKTLSTFRNYEVNFTVGEEFEEHTKALDNRKVKTLVTWDGDKLVCVQKGEKANRGWKHWIEGDLLHLKFCKFPYV
;
A
#
# COMPACT_ATOMS: atom_id res chain seq x y z
N MET A 1 2.47 -9.29 -21.12
CA MET A 1 3.55 -8.83 -20.21
C MET A 1 2.87 -8.21 -19.00
N PRO A 2 3.35 -8.44 -17.77
CA PRO A 2 2.83 -7.74 -16.59
C PRO A 2 2.92 -6.22 -16.81
N ALA A 3 2.00 -5.46 -16.22
CA ALA A 3 2.06 -4.00 -16.30
C ALA A 3 3.35 -3.48 -15.64
N ASP A 4 3.87 -2.39 -16.19
CA ASP A 4 5.06 -1.71 -15.68
C ASP A 4 4.64 -0.55 -14.77
N TYR A 5 5.00 -0.65 -13.48
CA TYR A 5 4.70 0.33 -12.44
C TYR A 5 5.88 1.26 -12.14
N ASN A 6 7.02 1.12 -12.84
CA ASN A 6 8.19 1.95 -12.61
C ASN A 6 7.86 3.44 -12.67
N GLY A 7 8.33 4.19 -11.67
CA GLY A 7 8.19 5.64 -11.70
C GLY A 7 8.09 6.31 -10.34
N ARG A 8 7.94 7.63 -10.40
CA ARG A 8 7.66 8.50 -9.27
C ARG A 8 6.25 9.06 -9.47
N TRP A 9 5.36 8.71 -8.55
CA TRP A 9 3.94 9.01 -8.59
C TRP A 9 3.59 10.01 -7.49
N GLU A 10 2.98 11.12 -7.87
CA GLU A 10 2.56 12.17 -6.95
C GLU A 10 1.05 12.06 -6.68
N MET A 11 0.66 12.23 -5.41
CA MET A 11 -0.72 12.05 -4.98
C MET A 11 -1.62 13.15 -5.55
N VAL A 12 -2.50 12.79 -6.48
CA VAL A 12 -3.49 13.73 -7.04
C VAL A 12 -4.70 13.89 -6.11
N SER A 13 -5.13 12.81 -5.48
CA SER A 13 -6.29 12.77 -4.59
C SER A 13 -6.17 11.67 -3.55
N ASN A 14 -6.89 11.81 -2.44
CA ASN A 14 -6.93 10.81 -1.37
C ASN A 14 -8.31 10.82 -0.69
N GLU A 15 -9.11 9.80 -0.97
CA GLU A 15 -10.49 9.70 -0.49
C GLU A 15 -10.60 8.72 0.67
N ASN A 16 -11.38 9.07 1.69
CA ASN A 16 -11.72 8.20 2.82
C ASN A 16 -10.51 7.70 3.64
N PHE A 17 -9.36 8.36 3.56
CA PHE A 17 -8.13 7.94 4.25
C PHE A 17 -8.26 7.96 5.77
N GLU A 18 -9.02 8.91 6.34
CA GLU A 18 -9.25 8.98 7.78
C GLU A 18 -9.95 7.71 8.31
N GLU A 19 -10.96 7.22 7.61
CA GLU A 19 -11.70 6.01 8.01
C GLU A 19 -10.85 4.75 7.85
N VAL A 20 -9.98 4.69 6.83
CA VAL A 20 -8.98 3.61 6.71
C VAL A 20 -8.05 3.59 7.92
N MET A 21 -7.46 4.73 8.27
CA MET A 21 -6.56 4.83 9.42
C MET A 21 -7.26 4.51 10.74
N LYS A 22 -8.52 4.94 10.88
CA LYS A 22 -9.36 4.64 12.05
C LYS A 22 -9.64 3.15 12.18
N ALA A 23 -9.92 2.44 11.08
CA ALA A 23 -10.10 0.98 11.09
C ALA A 23 -8.82 0.22 11.49
N LEU A 24 -7.65 0.83 11.27
CA LEU A 24 -6.34 0.32 11.68
C LEU A 24 -5.94 0.73 13.13
N ASP A 25 -6.83 1.38 13.87
CA ASP A 25 -6.60 1.92 15.23
C ASP A 25 -5.46 2.95 15.34
N ILE A 26 -5.14 3.64 14.24
CA ILE A 26 -4.18 4.76 14.29
C ILE A 26 -4.80 5.88 15.13
N ASP A 27 -4.07 6.47 16.06
CA ASP A 27 -4.58 7.47 17.01
C ASP A 27 -5.09 8.75 16.32
N PHE A 28 -6.00 9.46 17.00
CA PHE A 28 -6.66 10.64 16.44
C PHE A 28 -5.69 11.75 15.99
N ALA A 29 -4.64 12.02 16.76
CA ALA A 29 -3.70 13.09 16.43
C ALA A 29 -2.89 12.73 15.17
N THR A 30 -2.40 11.49 15.08
CA THR A 30 -1.71 11.00 13.88
C THR A 30 -2.63 11.07 12.65
N ARG A 31 -3.91 10.68 12.77
CA ARG A 31 -4.86 10.76 11.65
C ARG A 31 -5.05 12.21 11.16
N LYS A 32 -5.22 13.17 12.08
CA LYS A 32 -5.41 14.58 11.70
C LYS A 32 -4.20 15.20 11.02
N ILE A 33 -2.99 14.76 11.36
CA ILE A 33 -1.78 15.17 10.61
C ILE A 33 -1.77 14.50 9.25
N ALA A 34 -1.95 13.17 9.21
CA ALA A 34 -1.77 12.35 8.02
C ALA A 34 -2.72 12.69 6.86
N ILE A 35 -3.96 13.11 7.13
CA ILE A 35 -4.92 13.50 6.07
C ILE A 35 -4.52 14.76 5.29
N HIS A 36 -3.63 15.60 5.85
CA HIS A 36 -3.16 16.82 5.20
C HIS A 36 -1.82 16.61 4.48
N LEU A 37 -1.27 15.40 4.50
CA LEU A 37 0.01 15.10 3.88
C LEU A 37 -0.18 14.74 2.42
N HIS A 38 0.61 15.38 1.58
CA HIS A 38 0.81 14.95 0.21
C HIS A 38 1.84 13.82 0.18
N GLN A 39 1.48 12.68 -0.41
CA GLN A 39 2.38 11.53 -0.50
C GLN A 39 3.00 11.43 -1.90
N THR A 40 4.23 10.93 -1.96
CA THR A 40 4.89 10.53 -3.20
C THR A 40 5.22 9.05 -3.13
N LYS A 41 4.88 8.28 -4.15
CA LYS A 41 5.26 6.87 -4.26
C LYS A 41 6.36 6.70 -5.29
N VAL A 42 7.45 6.06 -4.91
CA VAL A 42 8.53 5.68 -5.83
C VAL A 42 8.50 4.16 -5.95
N ILE A 43 8.45 3.66 -7.18
CA ILE A 43 8.42 2.23 -7.50
C ILE A 43 9.58 1.94 -8.44
N VAL A 44 10.40 0.96 -8.06
CA VAL A 44 11.37 0.31 -8.93
C VAL A 44 10.93 -1.14 -9.10
N GLN A 45 10.61 -1.52 -10.33
CA GLN A 45 10.14 -2.85 -10.69
C GLN A 45 11.15 -3.52 -11.64
N ASN A 46 11.63 -4.70 -11.25
CA ASN A 46 12.46 -5.57 -12.07
C ASN A 46 11.80 -6.94 -12.20
N GLY A 47 11.00 -7.12 -13.25
CA GLY A 47 10.12 -8.29 -13.40
C GLY A 47 9.09 -8.32 -12.28
N ASP A 48 9.13 -9.37 -11.46
CA ASP A 48 8.27 -9.55 -10.28
C ASP A 48 8.87 -9.00 -8.99
N LYS A 49 10.10 -8.46 -9.01
CA LYS A 49 10.72 -7.84 -7.83
C LYS A 49 10.38 -6.36 -7.78
N PHE A 50 9.79 -5.94 -6.67
CA PHE A 50 9.38 -4.56 -6.41
C PHE A 50 10.13 -3.99 -5.22
N GLU A 51 10.66 -2.80 -5.41
CA GLU A 51 11.10 -1.93 -4.34
C GLU A 51 10.20 -0.70 -4.32
N THR A 52 9.51 -0.48 -3.20
CA THR A 52 8.53 0.60 -3.10
C THR A 52 8.80 1.49 -1.90
N LYS A 53 8.67 2.80 -2.13
CA LYS A 53 8.80 3.83 -1.09
C LYS A 53 7.59 4.73 -1.16
N THR A 54 6.91 4.90 -0.04
CA THR A 54 5.85 5.89 0.15
C THR A 54 6.40 6.99 1.04
N LEU A 55 6.52 8.19 0.50
CA LEU A 55 7.21 9.33 1.09
C LEU A 55 6.21 10.41 1.50
N SER A 56 6.43 11.04 2.64
CA SER A 56 5.72 12.25 3.07
C SER A 56 6.64 13.12 3.93
N THR A 57 6.20 14.34 4.27
CA THR A 57 6.95 15.22 5.18
C THR A 57 6.94 14.75 6.64
N PHE A 58 6.10 13.77 7.00
CA PHE A 58 5.96 13.29 8.38
C PHE A 58 6.58 11.90 8.59
N ARG A 59 6.16 10.91 7.80
CA ARG A 59 6.64 9.53 7.88
C ARG A 59 6.82 8.94 6.50
N ASN A 60 7.87 8.15 6.35
CA ASN A 60 8.16 7.37 5.15
C ASN A 60 7.95 5.89 5.45
N TYR A 61 7.50 5.15 4.46
CA TYR A 61 7.26 3.73 4.55
C TYR A 61 7.85 3.02 3.33
N GLU A 62 8.70 2.02 3.56
CA GLU A 62 9.33 1.21 2.52
C GLU A 62 8.84 -0.24 2.65
N VAL A 63 8.50 -0.84 1.51
CA VAL A 63 8.15 -2.26 1.44
C VAL A 63 8.66 -2.82 0.10
N ASN A 64 9.48 -3.85 0.21
CA ASN A 64 10.06 -4.55 -0.94
C ASN A 64 9.53 -5.98 -0.94
N PHE A 65 9.16 -6.49 -2.11
CA PHE A 65 8.53 -7.81 -2.24
C PHE A 65 8.81 -8.42 -3.61
N THR A 66 8.68 -9.73 -3.70
CA THR A 66 8.57 -10.45 -4.97
C THR A 66 7.11 -10.87 -5.14
N VAL A 67 6.50 -10.61 -6.29
CA VAL A 67 5.13 -11.04 -6.58
C VAL A 67 5.05 -12.58 -6.54
N GLY A 68 4.06 -13.11 -5.83
CA GLY A 68 3.87 -14.56 -5.64
C GLY A 68 4.58 -15.15 -4.41
N GLU A 69 5.44 -14.38 -3.74
CA GLU A 69 6.17 -14.85 -2.54
C GLU A 69 5.61 -14.20 -1.27
N GLU A 70 5.17 -15.01 -0.30
CA GLU A 70 4.73 -14.51 1.01
C GLU A 70 5.94 -14.07 1.85
N PHE A 71 5.84 -12.93 2.52
CA PHE A 71 6.90 -12.38 3.37
C PHE A 71 6.36 -11.76 4.66
N GLU A 72 7.24 -11.56 5.65
CA GLU A 72 6.89 -10.81 6.87
C GLU A 72 7.03 -9.31 6.63
N GLU A 73 5.94 -8.57 6.80
CA GLU A 73 5.91 -7.11 6.68
C GLU A 73 5.75 -6.49 8.07
N HIS A 74 6.63 -5.53 8.40
CA HIS A 74 6.47 -4.69 9.60
C HIS A 74 6.01 -3.29 9.21
N THR A 75 4.77 -2.95 9.53
CA THR A 75 4.11 -1.67 9.22
C THR A 75 4.47 -0.56 10.21
N LYS A 76 5.74 -0.49 10.62
CA LYS A 76 6.25 0.35 11.72
C LYS A 76 5.88 1.83 11.62
N ALA A 77 5.95 2.40 10.42
CA ALA A 77 5.63 3.81 10.19
C ALA A 77 4.12 4.12 10.14
N LEU A 78 3.29 3.07 10.09
CA LEU A 78 1.83 3.14 9.97
C LEU A 78 1.18 2.76 11.31
N ASP A 79 0.62 1.56 11.41
CA ASP A 79 -0.06 1.02 12.59
C ASP A 79 0.81 0.08 13.44
N ASN A 80 2.10 -0.04 13.11
CA ASN A 80 3.12 -0.77 13.87
C ASN A 80 2.78 -2.24 14.16
N ARG A 81 2.26 -2.95 13.16
CA ARG A 81 1.97 -4.39 13.23
C ARG A 81 2.90 -5.22 12.36
N LYS A 82 3.11 -6.46 12.77
CA LYS A 82 3.70 -7.50 11.92
C LYS A 82 2.58 -8.30 11.26
N VAL A 83 2.64 -8.42 9.94
CA VAL A 83 1.67 -9.15 9.13
C VAL A 83 2.41 -10.05 8.14
N LYS A 84 1.75 -11.12 7.71
CA LYS A 84 2.19 -11.93 6.57
C LYS A 84 1.57 -11.37 5.32
N THR A 85 2.40 -10.96 4.38
CA THR A 85 1.96 -10.25 3.19
C THR A 85 2.24 -11.07 1.96
N LEU A 86 1.25 -11.18 1.07
CA LEU A 86 1.37 -11.78 -0.23
C LEU A 86 0.82 -10.82 -1.27
N VAL A 87 1.65 -10.50 -2.28
CA VAL A 87 1.25 -9.71 -3.44
C VAL A 87 1.15 -10.64 -4.64
N THR A 88 0.07 -10.55 -5.42
CA THR A 88 -0.19 -11.36 -6.61
C THR A 88 -0.68 -10.50 -7.77
N TRP A 89 -0.43 -10.95 -8.99
CA TRP A 89 -1.05 -10.40 -10.20
C TRP A 89 -2.51 -10.83 -10.33
N ASP A 90 -3.39 -9.89 -10.67
CA ASP A 90 -4.79 -10.08 -11.08
C ASP A 90 -4.96 -9.36 -12.43
N GLY A 91 -4.59 -10.04 -13.51
CA GLY A 91 -4.39 -9.41 -14.82
C GLY A 91 -3.22 -8.44 -14.80
N ASP A 92 -3.51 -7.15 -15.03
CA ASP A 92 -2.55 -6.04 -14.96
C ASP A 92 -2.48 -5.37 -13.58
N LYS A 93 -3.30 -5.84 -12.62
CA LYS A 93 -3.44 -5.26 -11.28
C LYS A 93 -2.59 -6.01 -10.28
N LEU A 94 -2.03 -5.28 -9.32
CA LEU A 94 -1.43 -5.86 -8.12
C LEU A 94 -2.49 -5.98 -7.03
N VAL A 95 -2.62 -7.18 -6.46
CA VAL A 95 -3.49 -7.45 -5.32
C VAL A 95 -2.63 -7.90 -4.15
N CYS A 96 -2.78 -7.24 -3.02
CA CYS A 96 -2.04 -7.55 -1.80
C CYS A 96 -3.00 -7.95 -0.70
N VAL A 97 -2.68 -9.07 -0.04
CA VAL A 97 -3.37 -9.55 1.16
C VAL A 97 -2.38 -9.53 2.32
N GLN A 98 -2.80 -8.93 3.43
CA GLN A 98 -2.01 -8.78 4.65
C GLN A 98 -2.70 -9.54 5.78
N LYS A 99 -2.22 -10.74 6.10
CA LYS A 99 -2.76 -11.60 7.14
C LYS A 99 -2.15 -11.24 8.49
N GLY A 100 -2.99 -10.95 9.48
CA GLY A 100 -2.57 -10.62 10.84
C GLY A 100 -3.75 -10.29 11.74
N GLU A 101 -3.52 -9.45 12.75
CA GLU A 101 -4.54 -9.07 13.76
C GLU A 101 -5.80 -8.46 13.14
N LYS A 102 -5.64 -7.65 12.08
CA LYS A 102 -6.76 -7.06 11.35
C LYS A 102 -7.22 -7.99 10.24
N ALA A 103 -8.41 -8.56 10.42
CA ALA A 103 -9.05 -9.39 9.40
C ALA A 103 -9.30 -8.62 8.11
N ASN A 104 -9.26 -9.32 6.99
CA ASN A 104 -9.59 -8.79 5.68
C ASN A 104 -8.73 -7.57 5.31
N ARG A 105 -7.45 -7.50 5.69
CA ARG A 105 -6.59 -6.35 5.39
C ARG A 105 -5.86 -6.56 4.05
N GLY A 106 -5.81 -5.52 3.23
CA GLY A 106 -4.97 -5.51 2.04
C GLY A 106 -5.27 -4.32 1.12
N TRP A 107 -4.75 -4.39 -0.10
CA TRP A 107 -4.89 -3.32 -1.08
C TRP A 107 -4.85 -3.84 -2.52
N LYS A 108 -5.33 -3.01 -3.45
CA LYS A 108 -5.16 -3.20 -4.89
C LYS A 108 -4.49 -1.97 -5.51
N HIS A 109 -3.56 -2.22 -6.42
CA HIS A 109 -2.88 -1.22 -7.23
C HIS A 109 -3.13 -1.49 -8.71
N TRP A 110 -3.38 -0.45 -9.49
CA TRP A 110 -3.51 -0.55 -10.95
C TRP A 110 -3.20 0.79 -11.61
N ILE A 111 -2.89 0.77 -12.91
CA ILE A 111 -2.61 1.96 -13.70
C ILE A 111 -3.72 2.16 -14.73
N GLU A 112 -4.24 3.38 -14.83
CA GLU A 112 -5.14 3.82 -15.89
C GLU A 112 -4.57 5.09 -16.52
N GLY A 113 -4.08 4.99 -17.75
CA GLY A 113 -3.39 6.11 -18.41
C GLY A 113 -2.11 6.51 -17.65
N ASP A 114 -2.05 7.76 -17.20
CA ASP A 114 -0.96 8.34 -16.41
C ASP A 114 -1.25 8.37 -14.90
N LEU A 115 -2.29 7.66 -14.45
CA LEU A 115 -2.71 7.61 -13.05
C LEU A 115 -2.38 6.25 -12.42
N LEU A 116 -1.67 6.29 -11.29
CA LEU A 116 -1.51 5.14 -10.40
C LEU A 116 -2.62 5.16 -9.35
N HIS A 117 -3.48 4.16 -9.38
CA HIS A 117 -4.55 3.99 -8.41
C HIS A 117 -4.13 3.06 -7.27
N LEU A 118 -4.52 3.41 -6.05
CA LEU A 118 -4.38 2.59 -4.85
C LEU A 118 -5.73 2.52 -4.13
N LYS A 119 -6.23 1.31 -3.88
CA LYS A 119 -7.44 1.10 -3.08
C LYS A 119 -7.16 0.15 -1.94
N PHE A 120 -7.33 0.62 -0.71
CA PHE A 120 -7.38 -0.26 0.45
C PHE A 120 -8.66 -1.11 0.39
N CYS A 121 -8.50 -2.42 0.46
CA CYS A 121 -9.58 -3.37 0.25
C CYS A 121 -9.80 -4.21 1.50
N LYS A 122 -11.06 -4.57 1.74
CA LYS A 122 -11.39 -5.67 2.63
C LYS A 122 -11.59 -6.95 1.84
N PHE A 123 -10.86 -8.00 2.20
CA PHE A 123 -10.97 -9.33 1.59
C PHE A 123 -11.74 -10.30 2.51
N PRO A 124 -13.08 -10.36 2.45
CA PRO A 124 -13.91 -11.11 3.41
C PRO A 124 -13.78 -12.63 3.38
N TYR A 125 -13.03 -13.21 2.42
CA TYR A 125 -12.96 -14.65 2.17
C TYR A 125 -11.52 -15.18 2.03
N VAL A 126 -10.52 -14.46 2.53
CA VAL A 126 -9.10 -14.85 2.45
C VAL A 126 -8.45 -14.96 3.82
#